data_AF-A0A2E7HT21-F1
#
_entry.id   AF-A0A2E7HT21-F1
#
_cell.length_a   1.000
_cell.length_b   1.000
_cell.length_c   1.000
_cell.angle_alpha   90.00
_cell.angle_beta   90.00
_cell.angle_gamma   90.00
#
_symmetry.space_group_name_H-M   'P 1'
#
loop_
_entity.id
_entity.type
_entity.pdbx_description
1 polymer ?
#
loop_
_entity_poly.entity_id
_entity_poly.type
_entity_poly.pdbx_seq_one_letter_code
_entity_poly.pdbx_strand_id
1 'polypeptide(L)'
;MISNFIFSTVIAGISWEPEIRGALTVLVGSLVLFGSVWLILNTNLGNRLGTLISLAGFFGWMFIMGIVWWIYGIGLQGDRPTWEPREIVFGDPSESESDVAQLGEDDVTTMRASELVEFYCPGLVDATTAVQRQRYVEGNADIAINYDAPKPYCTESVAEKLAVDEESLADEMRADNLQLVTDAGDRGISDSRILTDVDLEDKIVQRIDDQKRKLGQLTLSDLAAINGDIIEDARADGILDFNDWTLLSSSAAGEAIATADAFLVSDPATPFYGGSSDDFFVLDTFQKGGKPKRGSDGIGDRVWNEIRNTIVFWHPTNTVVVTVAPTIDKEPVPGEAPPFSEVDTEGQLVNVVMVRNLGTLRLPAALTTIGSALAFLGLCYMLHLRDKELIRRTEEWDESPAT
;
A
#
# COMPACT_ATOMS: atom_id res chain seq x y z
N MET A 1 -47.31 -32.40 -7.04
CA MET A 1 -47.06 -31.49 -5.90
C MET A 1 -45.91 -31.94 -4.99
N ILE A 2 -45.63 -33.26 -4.85
CA ILE A 2 -44.52 -33.78 -4.03
C ILE A 2 -43.13 -33.62 -4.68
N SER A 3 -43.03 -33.58 -6.01
CA SER A 3 -41.74 -33.42 -6.73
C SER A 3 -41.10 -32.03 -6.58
N ASN A 4 -41.89 -30.97 -6.40
CA ASN A 4 -41.35 -29.60 -6.29
C ASN A 4 -40.75 -29.31 -4.91
N PHE A 5 -41.22 -30.02 -3.87
CA PHE A 5 -40.76 -29.82 -2.49
C PHE A 5 -39.37 -30.42 -2.28
N ILE A 6 -39.13 -31.63 -2.79
CA ILE A 6 -37.83 -32.31 -2.71
C ILE A 6 -36.75 -31.52 -3.46
N PHE A 7 -37.08 -30.98 -4.64
CA PHE A 7 -36.14 -30.19 -5.45
C PHE A 7 -35.74 -28.88 -4.75
N SER A 8 -36.68 -28.21 -4.07
CA SER A 8 -36.41 -27.00 -3.28
C SER A 8 -35.50 -27.28 -2.09
N THR A 9 -35.71 -28.39 -1.37
CA THR A 9 -34.88 -28.78 -0.22
C THR A 9 -33.46 -29.18 -0.64
N VAL A 10 -33.31 -29.84 -1.79
CA VAL A 10 -31.99 -30.19 -2.37
C VAL A 10 -31.22 -28.94 -2.80
N ILE A 11 -31.87 -27.98 -3.46
CA ILE A 11 -31.24 -26.69 -3.84
C ILE A 11 -30.85 -25.88 -2.60
N ALA A 12 -31.71 -25.86 -1.58
CA ALA A 12 -31.39 -25.21 -0.30
C ALA A 12 -30.18 -25.85 0.39
N GLY A 13 -30.06 -27.19 0.38
CA GLY A 13 -28.91 -27.91 0.93
C GLY A 13 -27.60 -27.63 0.19
N ILE A 14 -27.62 -27.60 -1.15
CA ILE A 14 -26.44 -27.31 -1.99
C ILE A 14 -25.93 -25.87 -1.79
N SER A 15 -26.80 -24.93 -1.43
CA SER A 15 -26.41 -23.53 -1.20
C SER A 15 -25.64 -23.32 0.10
N TRP A 16 -25.89 -24.14 1.13
CA TRP A 16 -25.37 -23.98 2.48
C TRP A 16 -23.99 -24.61 2.72
N GLU A 17 -23.57 -25.58 1.91
CA GLU A 17 -22.24 -26.19 1.99
C GLU A 17 -21.28 -25.57 0.95
N PRO A 18 -20.28 -24.78 1.37
CA PRO A 18 -19.39 -24.07 0.45
C PRO A 18 -18.56 -25.02 -0.43
N GLU A 19 -18.21 -26.21 0.05
CA GLU A 19 -17.45 -27.23 -0.67
C GLU A 19 -18.26 -27.83 -1.83
N ILE A 20 -19.52 -28.23 -1.56
CA ILE A 20 -20.41 -28.79 -2.58
C ILE A 20 -20.75 -27.74 -3.64
N ARG A 21 -21.03 -26.51 -3.19
CA ARG A 21 -21.30 -25.39 -4.09
C ARG A 21 -20.11 -25.11 -5.00
N GLY A 22 -18.89 -25.08 -4.45
CA GLY A 22 -17.66 -24.89 -5.21
C GLY A 22 -17.46 -25.98 -6.27
N ALA A 23 -17.59 -27.25 -5.89
CA ALA A 23 -17.47 -28.37 -6.82
C ALA A 23 -18.53 -28.32 -7.94
N LEU A 24 -19.78 -27.99 -7.60
CA LEU A 24 -20.88 -27.89 -8.56
C LEU A 24 -20.69 -26.71 -9.52
N THR A 25 -20.20 -25.56 -9.04
CA THR A 25 -19.85 -24.42 -9.90
C THR A 25 -18.74 -24.78 -10.89
N VAL A 26 -17.69 -25.48 -10.45
CA VAL A 26 -16.61 -25.94 -11.35
C VAL A 26 -17.15 -26.94 -12.38
N LEU A 27 -18.01 -27.87 -11.97
CA LEU A 27 -18.63 -28.85 -12.86
C LEU A 27 -19.50 -28.16 -13.92
N VAL A 28 -20.40 -27.28 -13.50
CA VAL A 28 -21.26 -26.50 -14.41
C VAL A 28 -20.41 -25.64 -15.35
N GLY A 29 -19.40 -24.94 -14.83
CA GLY A 29 -18.46 -24.15 -15.64
C GLY A 29 -17.74 -25.00 -16.70
N SER A 30 -17.27 -26.20 -16.32
CA SER A 30 -16.59 -27.12 -17.22
C SER A 30 -17.52 -27.67 -18.31
N LEU A 31 -18.75 -28.04 -17.95
CA LEU A 31 -19.78 -28.51 -18.88
C LEU A 31 -20.22 -27.41 -19.85
N VAL A 32 -20.42 -26.18 -19.37
CA VAL A 32 -20.92 -25.07 -20.19
C VAL A 32 -19.81 -24.55 -21.11
N LEU A 33 -18.59 -24.38 -20.61
CA LEU A 33 -17.51 -23.75 -21.38
C LEU A 33 -16.90 -24.70 -22.43
N PHE A 34 -16.41 -25.87 -22.01
CA PHE A 34 -15.78 -26.83 -22.93
C PHE A 34 -16.76 -27.95 -23.35
N GLY A 35 -17.55 -28.46 -22.39
CA GLY A 35 -18.44 -29.60 -22.63
C GLY A 35 -19.52 -29.34 -23.68
N SER A 36 -20.06 -28.14 -23.75
CA SER A 36 -21.10 -27.76 -24.72
C SER A 36 -20.57 -27.81 -26.15
N VAL A 37 -19.39 -27.23 -26.38
CA VAL A 37 -18.69 -27.25 -27.66
C VAL A 37 -18.34 -28.68 -28.05
N TRP A 38 -17.87 -29.49 -27.10
CA TRP A 38 -17.58 -30.92 -27.32
C TRP A 38 -18.84 -31.71 -27.75
N LEU A 39 -19.97 -31.53 -27.08
CA LEU A 39 -21.24 -32.21 -27.42
C LEU A 39 -21.74 -31.85 -28.82
N ILE A 40 -21.69 -30.57 -29.18
CA ILE A 40 -22.11 -30.08 -30.50
C ILE A 40 -21.21 -30.67 -31.59
N LEU A 41 -19.90 -30.65 -31.39
CA LEU A 41 -18.95 -31.18 -32.37
C LEU A 41 -19.06 -32.69 -32.52
N ASN A 42 -19.27 -33.43 -31.43
CA ASN A 42 -19.41 -34.89 -31.50
C ASN A 42 -20.62 -35.35 -32.28
N THR A 43 -21.72 -34.61 -32.20
CA THR A 43 -22.96 -34.94 -32.92
C THR A 43 -22.79 -34.77 -34.44
N ASN A 44 -21.89 -33.89 -34.89
CA ASN A 44 -21.67 -33.60 -36.31
C ASN A 44 -20.43 -34.31 -36.91
N LEU A 45 -19.33 -34.38 -36.15
CA LEU A 45 -18.01 -34.81 -36.64
C LEU A 45 -17.58 -36.19 -36.10
N GLY A 46 -18.36 -36.76 -35.19
CA GLY A 46 -18.04 -38.01 -34.49
C GLY A 46 -17.03 -37.83 -33.34
N ASN A 47 -17.05 -38.79 -32.41
CA ASN A 47 -16.38 -38.65 -31.10
C ASN A 47 -14.86 -38.39 -31.19
N ARG A 48 -14.16 -39.05 -32.12
CA ARG A 48 -12.69 -38.94 -32.24
C ARG A 48 -12.26 -37.55 -32.72
N LEU A 49 -12.89 -37.04 -33.79
CA LEU A 49 -12.54 -35.74 -34.34
C LEU A 49 -13.08 -34.59 -33.48
N GLY A 50 -14.33 -34.72 -33.01
CA GLY A 50 -14.94 -33.73 -32.11
C GLY A 50 -14.14 -33.52 -30.83
N THR A 51 -13.59 -34.59 -30.24
CA THR A 51 -12.71 -34.49 -29.06
C THR A 51 -11.40 -33.77 -29.35
N LEU A 52 -10.74 -34.04 -30.49
CA LEU A 52 -9.48 -33.36 -30.85
C LEU A 52 -9.69 -31.86 -31.08
N ILE A 53 -10.72 -31.49 -31.83
CA ILE A 53 -11.00 -30.09 -32.17
C ILE A 53 -11.41 -29.29 -30.93
N SER A 54 -12.30 -29.85 -30.10
CA SER A 54 -12.72 -29.18 -28.86
C SER A 54 -11.56 -29.00 -27.88
N LEU A 55 -10.71 -30.02 -27.68
CA LEU A 55 -9.53 -29.90 -26.82
C LEU A 55 -8.55 -28.86 -27.36
N ALA A 56 -8.35 -28.82 -28.69
CA ALA A 56 -7.53 -27.78 -29.31
C ALA A 56 -8.11 -26.39 -29.06
N GLY A 57 -9.43 -26.23 -29.21
CA GLY A 57 -10.13 -24.97 -28.90
C GLY A 57 -9.97 -24.55 -27.43
N PHE A 58 -10.11 -25.49 -26.49
CA PHE A 58 -9.96 -25.21 -25.06
C PHE A 58 -8.52 -24.81 -24.69
N PHE A 59 -7.52 -25.56 -25.14
CA PHE A 59 -6.12 -25.21 -24.86
C PHE A 59 -5.67 -23.95 -25.59
N GLY A 60 -6.20 -23.67 -26.78
CA GLY A 60 -5.99 -22.40 -27.47
C GLY A 60 -6.58 -21.21 -26.71
N TRP A 61 -7.79 -21.38 -26.16
CA TRP A 61 -8.40 -20.37 -25.29
C TRP A 61 -7.62 -20.19 -23.97
N MET A 62 -7.24 -21.29 -23.31
CA MET A 62 -6.41 -21.26 -22.10
C MET A 62 -5.05 -20.62 -22.34
N PHE A 63 -4.45 -20.81 -23.52
CA PHE A 63 -3.21 -20.14 -23.91
C PHE A 63 -3.39 -18.61 -24.01
N ILE A 64 -4.47 -18.14 -24.65
CA ILE A 64 -4.78 -16.71 -24.74
C ILE A 64 -5.04 -16.12 -23.35
N MET A 65 -5.86 -16.77 -22.53
CA MET A 65 -6.13 -16.33 -21.15
C MET A 65 -4.86 -16.35 -20.30
N GLY A 66 -4.02 -17.37 -20.47
CA GLY A 66 -2.72 -17.47 -19.81
C GLY A 66 -1.83 -16.27 -20.11
N ILE A 67 -1.75 -15.82 -21.37
CA ILE A 67 -1.00 -14.61 -21.75
C ILE A 67 -1.56 -13.38 -21.01
N VAL A 68 -2.89 -13.21 -20.98
CA VAL A 68 -3.53 -12.09 -20.28
C VAL A 68 -3.22 -12.15 -18.78
N TRP A 69 -3.37 -13.32 -18.16
CA TRP A 69 -3.08 -13.54 -16.74
C TRP A 69 -1.60 -13.30 -16.40
N TRP A 70 -0.69 -13.70 -17.28
CA TRP A 70 0.74 -13.52 -17.11
C TRP A 70 1.14 -12.04 -17.21
N ILE A 71 0.63 -11.31 -18.21
CA ILE A 71 0.94 -9.88 -18.40
C ILE A 71 0.38 -9.04 -17.25
N TYR A 72 -0.91 -9.19 -16.96
CA TYR A 72 -1.59 -8.37 -15.96
C TYR A 72 -1.40 -8.88 -14.53
N GLY A 73 -0.88 -10.10 -14.35
CA GLY A 73 -0.77 -10.73 -13.03
C GLY A 73 -2.14 -10.95 -12.38
N ILE A 74 -3.19 -11.22 -13.15
CA ILE A 74 -4.56 -11.50 -12.66
C ILE A 74 -4.91 -12.97 -12.87
N GLY A 75 -5.84 -13.52 -12.08
CA GLY A 75 -6.26 -14.93 -12.19
C GLY A 75 -5.49 -15.85 -11.23
N LEU A 76 -4.82 -16.89 -11.76
CA LEU A 76 -4.01 -17.80 -10.97
C LEU A 76 -2.70 -17.12 -10.55
N GLN A 77 -2.76 -16.37 -9.45
CA GLN A 77 -1.64 -15.64 -8.87
C GLN A 77 -0.86 -16.53 -7.90
N GLY A 78 0.46 -16.36 -7.88
CA GLY A 78 1.32 -16.83 -6.79
C GLY A 78 1.38 -15.82 -5.65
N ASP A 79 2.36 -15.98 -4.77
CA ASP A 79 2.51 -15.10 -3.61
C ASP A 79 2.80 -13.65 -4.03
N ARG A 80 2.13 -12.73 -3.34
CA ARG A 80 2.31 -11.29 -3.56
C ARG A 80 3.62 -10.83 -2.94
N PRO A 81 4.22 -9.74 -3.46
CA PRO A 81 5.39 -9.18 -2.84
C PRO A 81 5.05 -8.62 -1.45
N THR A 82 5.89 -8.91 -0.47
CA THR A 82 5.74 -8.47 0.93
C THR A 82 7.10 -8.03 1.47
N TRP A 83 7.09 -7.17 2.48
CA TRP A 83 8.30 -6.85 3.24
C TRP A 83 8.58 -7.98 4.23
N GLU A 84 9.83 -8.41 4.31
CA GLU A 84 10.27 -9.43 5.26
C GLU A 84 11.37 -8.83 6.14
N PRO A 85 11.15 -8.75 7.46
CA PRO A 85 12.19 -8.39 8.42
C PRO A 85 13.38 -9.34 8.33
N ARG A 86 14.58 -8.79 8.25
CA ARG A 86 15.83 -9.55 8.15
C ARG A 86 16.74 -9.32 9.34
N GLU A 87 16.79 -8.09 9.83
CA GLU A 87 17.71 -7.67 10.88
C GLU A 87 17.10 -6.53 11.69
N ILE A 88 17.47 -6.46 12.98
CA ILE A 88 17.20 -5.34 13.87
C ILE A 88 18.56 -4.77 14.26
N VAL A 89 18.74 -3.47 14.08
CA VAL A 89 19.95 -2.74 14.49
C VAL A 89 19.57 -1.79 15.61
N PHE A 90 20.29 -1.86 16.72
CA PHE A 90 20.04 -1.03 17.89
C PHE A 90 21.00 0.14 17.93
N GLY A 91 20.48 1.36 18.06
CA GLY A 91 21.26 2.59 18.06
C GLY A 91 21.67 3.00 16.66
N ASP A 92 22.97 3.19 16.45
CA ASP A 92 23.52 3.70 15.20
C ASP A 92 23.46 2.61 14.10
N PRO A 93 22.86 2.90 12.92
CA PRO A 93 22.91 2.00 11.76
C PRO A 93 24.32 1.53 11.37
N SER A 94 25.38 2.27 11.73
CA SER A 94 26.79 1.93 11.48
C SER A 94 27.25 0.62 12.13
N GLU A 95 26.55 0.18 13.19
CA GLU A 95 26.86 -1.07 13.90
C GLU A 95 26.34 -2.32 13.17
N SER A 96 25.63 -2.18 12.05
CA SER A 96 25.16 -3.32 11.24
C SER A 96 26.32 -3.99 10.47
N GLU A 97 26.27 -5.32 10.32
CA GLU A 97 27.21 -6.06 9.45
C GLU A 97 26.81 -5.99 7.95
N SER A 98 25.73 -5.29 7.62
CA SER A 98 25.12 -5.23 6.28
C SER A 98 25.33 -3.89 5.56
N ASP A 99 24.80 -3.75 4.33
CA ASP A 99 24.82 -2.48 3.57
C ASP A 99 24.15 -1.29 4.30
N VAL A 100 23.42 -1.58 5.39
CA VAL A 100 22.81 -0.60 6.30
C VAL A 100 23.86 0.15 7.14
N ALA A 101 25.07 -0.40 7.31
CA ALA A 101 26.18 0.30 7.96
C ALA A 101 26.49 1.67 7.34
N GLN A 102 26.29 1.79 6.03
CA GLN A 102 26.50 3.03 5.28
C GLN A 102 25.51 4.14 5.68
N LEU A 103 24.37 3.82 6.29
CA LEU A 103 23.44 4.83 6.83
C LEU A 103 23.96 5.49 8.10
N GLY A 104 24.92 4.89 8.80
CA GLY A 104 25.47 5.43 10.05
C GLY A 104 26.91 5.95 9.92
N GLU A 105 27.49 5.94 8.72
CA GLU A 105 28.82 6.52 8.50
C GLU A 105 28.76 8.06 8.62
N ASP A 106 29.81 8.68 9.18
CA ASP A 106 29.96 10.07 9.67
C ASP A 106 29.56 11.25 8.71
N ASP A 107 28.87 10.99 7.60
CA ASP A 107 28.43 11.98 6.60
C ASP A 107 26.91 12.28 6.62
N VAL A 108 26.12 11.58 7.46
CA VAL A 108 24.67 11.82 7.53
C VAL A 108 24.36 13.04 8.39
N THR A 109 24.46 14.22 7.78
CA THR A 109 23.98 15.47 8.39
C THR A 109 22.45 15.47 8.32
N THR A 110 21.78 15.33 9.47
CA THR A 110 20.31 15.41 9.56
C THR A 110 19.90 16.62 10.38
N MET A 111 19.34 17.63 9.70
CA MET A 111 18.60 18.70 10.34
C MET A 111 17.18 18.20 10.66
N ARG A 112 16.57 18.69 11.76
CA ARG A 112 15.16 18.33 12.05
C ARG A 112 14.24 18.89 10.97
N ALA A 113 13.11 18.22 10.71
CA ALA A 113 12.17 18.64 9.69
C ALA A 113 11.67 20.09 9.89
N SER A 114 11.36 20.46 11.13
CA SER A 114 10.91 21.81 11.48
C SER A 114 12.00 22.88 11.26
N GLU A 115 13.27 22.55 11.58
CA GLU A 115 14.41 23.43 11.33
C GLU A 115 14.66 23.63 9.84
N LEU A 116 14.45 22.57 9.04
CA LEU A 116 14.60 22.63 7.59
C LEU A 116 13.55 23.55 6.94
N VAL A 117 12.31 23.50 7.42
CA VAL A 117 11.26 24.41 6.96
C VAL A 117 11.60 25.85 7.32
N GLU A 118 12.07 26.12 8.54
CA GLU A 118 12.48 27.48 8.93
C GLU A 118 13.69 27.98 8.11
N PHE A 119 14.61 27.10 7.76
CA PHE A 119 15.77 27.45 6.95
C PHE A 119 15.39 27.88 5.51
N TYR A 120 14.50 27.13 4.86
CA TYR A 120 14.09 27.42 3.47
C TYR A 120 12.93 28.40 3.35
N CYS A 121 12.05 28.45 4.36
CA CYS A 121 10.83 29.25 4.39
C CYS A 121 10.74 30.06 5.70
N PRO A 122 11.69 30.96 5.99
CA PRO A 122 11.77 31.68 7.25
C PRO A 122 10.51 32.52 7.51
N GLY A 123 9.91 32.36 8.68
CA GLY A 123 8.70 33.09 9.09
C GLY A 123 7.41 32.66 8.39
N LEU A 124 7.40 31.60 7.58
CA LEU A 124 6.19 31.07 6.95
C LEU A 124 5.19 30.54 7.99
N VAL A 125 5.67 29.84 9.02
CA VAL A 125 4.84 29.29 10.10
C VAL A 125 4.18 30.40 10.93
N ASP A 126 4.93 31.45 11.28
CA ASP A 126 4.42 32.62 11.99
C ASP A 126 3.37 33.38 11.17
N ALA A 127 3.63 33.60 9.88
CA ALA A 127 2.68 34.23 8.97
C ALA A 127 1.38 33.41 8.81
N THR A 128 1.50 32.08 8.80
CA THR A 128 0.37 31.15 8.71
C THR A 128 -0.46 31.18 10.00
N THR A 129 0.19 31.19 11.16
CA THR A 129 -0.48 31.31 12.47
C THR A 129 -1.22 32.65 12.59
N ALA A 130 -0.59 33.75 12.14
CA ALA A 130 -1.20 35.07 12.14
C ALA A 130 -2.45 35.17 11.24
N VAL A 131 -2.41 34.57 10.04
CA VAL A 131 -3.59 34.58 9.16
C VAL A 131 -4.71 33.68 9.69
N GLN A 132 -4.38 32.52 10.30
CA GLN A 132 -5.38 31.67 10.96
C GLN A 132 -6.11 32.44 12.07
N ARG A 133 -5.37 33.17 12.91
CA ARG A 133 -5.95 34.03 13.94
C ARG A 133 -6.87 35.09 13.37
N GLN A 134 -6.43 35.76 12.30
CA GLN A 134 -7.22 36.80 11.65
C GLN A 134 -8.53 36.23 11.08
N ARG A 135 -8.49 35.06 10.44
CA ARG A 135 -9.68 34.37 9.92
C ARG A 135 -10.67 34.03 11.04
N TYR A 136 -10.17 33.57 12.19
CA TYR A 136 -10.99 33.29 13.35
C TYR A 136 -11.68 34.55 13.90
N VAL A 137 -10.92 35.63 14.10
CA VAL A 137 -11.44 36.90 14.65
C VAL A 137 -12.43 37.58 13.71
N GLU A 138 -12.15 37.60 12.40
CA GLU A 138 -12.99 38.26 11.40
C GLU A 138 -14.15 37.37 10.91
N GLY A 139 -14.14 36.08 11.24
CA GLY A 139 -15.10 35.10 10.72
C GLY A 139 -15.05 34.96 9.19
N ASN A 140 -13.88 35.20 8.58
CA ASN A 140 -13.68 35.22 7.14
C ASN A 140 -12.56 34.24 6.74
N ALA A 141 -12.94 33.11 6.15
CA ALA A 141 -11.98 32.09 5.72
C ALA A 141 -11.14 32.49 4.49
N ASP A 142 -11.57 33.49 3.72
CA ASP A 142 -10.94 33.87 2.44
C ASP A 142 -9.74 34.81 2.60
N ILE A 143 -9.36 35.17 3.83
CA ILE A 143 -8.19 36.02 4.09
C ILE A 143 -6.94 35.27 3.65
N ALA A 144 -6.22 35.82 2.68
CA ALA A 144 -4.99 35.24 2.16
C ALA A 144 -3.80 35.54 3.08
N ILE A 145 -2.86 34.59 3.15
CA ILE A 145 -1.58 34.81 3.83
C ILE A 145 -0.82 35.95 3.16
N ASN A 146 -0.29 36.88 3.97
CA ASN A 146 0.62 37.92 3.51
C ASN A 146 2.06 37.47 3.79
N TYR A 147 2.66 36.76 2.84
CA TYR A 147 4.00 36.21 2.96
C TYR A 147 4.75 36.27 1.63
N ASP A 148 5.93 36.89 1.65
CA ASP A 148 6.83 36.99 0.51
C ASP A 148 7.67 35.71 0.40
N ALA A 149 7.15 34.71 -0.32
CA ALA A 149 7.77 33.40 -0.41
C ALA A 149 9.16 33.44 -1.11
N PRO A 150 10.25 33.01 -0.43
CA PRO A 150 11.59 32.99 -1.02
C PRO A 150 11.75 31.88 -2.07
N LYS A 151 10.99 30.79 -1.91
CA LYS A 151 10.96 29.63 -2.80
C LYS A 151 9.52 29.33 -3.23
N PRO A 152 9.29 28.79 -4.43
CA PRO A 152 7.93 28.52 -4.93
C PRO A 152 7.13 27.53 -4.08
N TYR A 153 7.82 26.62 -3.38
CA TYR A 153 7.20 25.62 -2.50
C TYR A 153 6.89 26.12 -1.10
N CYS A 154 7.29 27.35 -0.71
CA CYS A 154 6.95 27.95 0.57
C CYS A 154 5.52 28.47 0.56
N THR A 155 4.56 27.55 0.56
CA THR A 155 3.12 27.83 0.51
C THR A 155 2.48 27.67 1.88
N GLU A 156 1.33 28.32 2.08
CA GLU A 156 0.53 28.16 3.30
C GLU A 156 0.26 26.68 3.63
N SER A 157 0.00 25.84 2.62
CA SER A 157 -0.26 24.40 2.79
C SER A 157 0.91 23.62 3.40
N VAL A 158 2.15 24.09 3.21
CA VAL A 158 3.33 23.47 3.83
C VAL A 158 3.38 23.81 5.31
N ALA A 159 3.09 25.05 5.67
CA ALA A 159 3.11 25.52 7.04
C ALA A 159 1.82 25.25 7.82
N GLU A 160 0.70 24.94 7.17
CA GLU A 160 -0.57 24.67 7.84
C GLU A 160 -0.46 23.52 8.85
N LYS A 161 0.32 22.49 8.53
CA LYS A 161 0.60 21.36 9.45
C LYS A 161 1.60 21.69 10.56
N LEU A 162 2.29 22.82 10.42
CA LEU A 162 3.30 23.33 11.35
C LEU A 162 2.81 24.56 12.13
N ALA A 163 1.65 25.12 11.80
CA ALA A 163 1.07 26.27 12.47
C ALA A 163 0.12 25.81 13.59
N VAL A 164 0.32 26.35 14.80
CA VAL A 164 -0.57 26.13 15.94
C VAL A 164 -0.95 27.48 16.50
N ASP A 165 -2.17 27.92 16.19
CA ASP A 165 -2.76 29.12 16.79
C ASP A 165 -3.33 28.80 18.18
N GLU A 166 -2.50 29.00 19.19
CA GLU A 166 -2.82 28.76 20.60
C GLU A 166 -4.05 29.57 21.06
N GLU A 167 -4.17 30.81 20.60
CA GLU A 167 -5.24 31.69 21.04
C GLU A 167 -6.58 31.27 20.44
N SER A 168 -6.63 30.99 19.14
CA SER A 168 -7.89 30.55 18.52
C SER A 168 -8.32 29.18 19.03
N LEU A 169 -7.38 28.28 19.31
CA LEU A 169 -7.68 27.00 19.94
C LEU A 169 -8.28 27.16 21.34
N ALA A 170 -7.71 28.05 22.16
CA ALA A 170 -8.25 28.37 23.49
C ALA A 170 -9.64 29.02 23.40
N ASP A 171 -9.82 29.96 22.47
CA ASP A 171 -11.09 30.65 22.29
C ASP A 171 -12.19 29.71 21.76
N GLU A 172 -11.87 28.79 20.85
CA GLU A 172 -12.78 27.75 20.36
C GLU A 172 -13.25 26.86 21.51
N MET A 173 -12.33 26.37 22.34
CA MET A 173 -12.69 25.56 23.51
C MET A 173 -13.57 26.30 24.52
N ARG A 174 -13.33 27.60 24.74
CA ARG A 174 -14.19 28.43 25.60
C ARG A 174 -15.57 28.61 24.99
N ALA A 175 -15.64 28.85 23.68
CA ALA A 175 -16.90 28.99 22.96
C ALA A 175 -17.71 27.69 23.00
N ASP A 176 -17.07 26.54 22.79
CA ASP A 176 -17.70 25.21 22.88
C ASP A 176 -18.25 24.93 24.27
N ASN A 177 -17.48 25.20 25.34
CA ASN A 177 -17.95 25.01 26.71
C ASN A 177 -19.14 25.94 27.02
N LEU A 178 -19.10 27.20 26.57
CA LEU A 178 -20.20 28.14 26.73
C LEU A 178 -21.47 27.70 25.96
N GLN A 179 -21.29 27.13 24.77
CA GLN A 179 -22.39 26.57 23.99
C GLN A 179 -23.02 25.39 24.72
N LEU A 180 -22.23 24.48 25.30
CA LEU A 180 -22.74 23.38 26.12
C LEU A 180 -23.53 23.87 27.34
N VAL A 181 -23.05 24.92 28.02
CA VAL A 181 -23.77 25.55 29.14
C VAL A 181 -25.11 26.11 28.69
N THR A 182 -25.14 26.79 27.54
CA THR A 182 -26.36 27.38 26.98
C THR A 182 -27.37 26.30 26.58
N ASP A 183 -26.93 25.29 25.85
CA ASP A 183 -27.75 24.15 25.40
C ASP A 183 -28.35 23.37 26.59
N ALA A 184 -27.56 23.15 27.64
CA ALA A 184 -27.99 22.48 28.87
C ALA A 184 -29.03 23.31 29.62
N GLY A 185 -28.82 24.63 29.70
CA GLY A 185 -29.77 25.59 30.29
C GLY A 185 -31.10 25.60 29.56
N ASP A 186 -31.09 25.67 28.23
CA ASP A 186 -32.29 25.68 27.39
C ASP A 186 -33.10 24.38 27.48
N ARG A 187 -32.41 23.24 27.64
CA ARG A 187 -33.04 21.92 27.77
C ARG A 187 -33.41 21.56 29.22
N GLY A 188 -32.91 22.32 30.21
CA GLY A 188 -33.07 22.02 31.64
C GLY A 188 -32.42 20.69 32.06
N ILE A 189 -31.34 20.29 31.38
CA ILE A 189 -30.63 19.02 31.62
C ILE A 189 -29.25 19.33 32.20
N SER A 190 -28.73 18.47 33.07
CA SER A 190 -27.33 18.49 33.47
C SER A 190 -26.49 17.77 32.41
N ASP A 191 -25.56 18.48 31.76
CA ASP A 191 -24.61 17.90 30.81
C ASP A 191 -23.25 17.69 31.51
N SER A 192 -22.79 16.44 31.54
CA SER A 192 -21.53 16.06 32.19
C SER A 192 -20.28 16.53 31.43
N ARG A 193 -20.44 17.08 30.22
CA ARG A 193 -19.34 17.61 29.41
C ARG A 193 -19.01 19.07 29.72
N ILE A 194 -19.87 19.77 30.48
CA ILE A 194 -19.61 21.14 30.91
C ILE A 194 -18.45 21.10 31.91
N LEU A 195 -17.39 21.84 31.60
CA LEU A 195 -16.20 21.96 32.43
C LEU A 195 -16.32 23.18 33.34
N THR A 196 -15.77 23.05 34.56
CA THR A 196 -15.56 24.21 35.42
C THR A 196 -14.46 25.11 34.85
N ASP A 197 -14.38 26.37 35.27
CA ASP A 197 -13.35 27.28 34.76
C ASP A 197 -11.92 26.74 34.95
N VAL A 198 -11.67 26.01 36.05
CA VAL A 198 -10.36 25.41 36.33
C VAL A 198 -10.11 24.22 35.39
N ASP A 199 -11.07 23.29 35.31
CA ASP A 199 -10.92 22.10 34.45
C ASP A 199 -10.85 22.48 32.96
N LEU A 200 -11.52 23.56 32.56
CA LEU A 200 -11.47 24.09 31.20
C LEU A 200 -10.08 24.61 30.85
N GLU A 201 -9.48 25.43 31.72
CA GLU A 201 -8.14 25.97 31.48
C GLU A 201 -7.06 24.86 31.48
N ASP A 202 -7.16 23.87 32.37
CA ASP A 202 -6.27 22.69 32.35
C ASP A 202 -6.38 21.95 31.01
N LYS A 203 -7.61 21.78 30.50
CA LYS A 203 -7.85 21.12 29.22
C LYS A 203 -7.35 21.93 28.01
N ILE A 204 -7.44 23.25 28.07
CA ILE A 204 -6.87 24.15 27.04
C ILE A 204 -5.36 23.97 26.99
N VAL A 205 -4.69 24.00 28.15
CA VAL A 205 -3.24 23.80 28.23
C VAL A 205 -2.84 22.45 27.66
N GLN A 206 -3.53 21.36 28.05
CA GLN A 206 -3.27 20.02 27.52
C GLN A 206 -3.45 19.96 26.00
N ARG A 207 -4.52 20.59 25.46
CA ARG A 207 -4.80 20.59 24.02
C ARG A 207 -3.74 21.34 23.23
N ILE A 208 -3.29 22.50 23.73
CA ILE A 208 -2.22 23.29 23.10
C ILE A 208 -0.90 22.50 23.11
N ASP A 209 -0.56 21.93 24.26
CA ASP A 209 0.65 21.14 24.48
C ASP A 209 0.68 19.91 23.55
N ASP A 210 -0.44 19.22 23.38
CA ASP A 210 -0.58 18.11 22.41
C ASP A 210 -0.36 18.55 20.95
N GLN A 211 -0.84 19.72 20.55
CA GLN A 211 -0.59 20.24 19.20
C GLN A 211 0.89 20.63 18.99
N LYS A 212 1.51 21.27 19.99
CA LYS A 212 2.93 21.61 19.95
C LYS A 212 3.83 20.37 19.88
N ARG A 213 3.49 19.31 20.60
CA ARG A 213 4.21 18.03 20.54
C ARG A 213 4.19 17.39 19.16
N LYS A 214 3.01 17.34 18.53
CA LYS A 214 2.88 16.81 17.15
C LYS A 214 3.80 17.55 16.19
N LEU A 215 3.95 18.85 16.38
CA LEU A 215 4.88 19.66 15.60
C LEU A 215 6.35 19.29 15.85
N GLY A 216 6.71 19.13 17.12
CA GLY A 216 8.06 18.79 17.54
C GLY A 216 8.52 17.41 17.05
N GLN A 217 7.58 16.51 16.78
CA GLN A 217 7.80 15.15 16.31
C GLN A 217 7.67 14.99 14.79
N LEU A 218 7.60 16.10 14.02
CA LEU A 218 7.57 16.01 12.56
C LEU A 218 8.87 15.37 12.04
N THR A 219 8.72 14.25 11.34
CA THR A 219 9.84 13.50 10.76
C THR A 219 10.20 14.01 9.36
N LEU A 220 11.39 13.68 8.85
CA LEU A 220 11.75 14.04 7.48
C LEU A 220 10.88 13.28 6.48
N SER A 221 10.51 12.02 6.79
CA SER A 221 9.55 11.22 6.03
C SER A 221 8.16 11.88 5.98
N ASP A 222 7.71 12.52 7.05
CA ASP A 222 6.45 13.27 7.05
C ASP A 222 6.56 14.58 6.27
N LEU A 223 7.67 15.30 6.41
CA LEU A 223 7.93 16.49 5.61
C LEU A 223 7.98 16.17 4.11
N ALA A 224 8.60 15.06 3.71
CA ALA A 224 8.61 14.58 2.34
C ALA A 224 7.20 14.24 1.81
N ALA A 225 6.27 13.84 2.69
CA ALA A 225 4.87 13.62 2.32
C ALA A 225 4.10 14.94 2.11
N ILE A 226 4.52 16.02 2.78
CA ILE A 226 3.95 17.37 2.64
C ILE A 226 4.51 18.04 1.39
N ASN A 227 5.84 18.12 1.28
CA ASN A 227 6.54 18.70 0.15
C ASN A 227 7.93 18.05 -0.04
N GLY A 228 8.08 17.29 -1.12
CA GLY A 228 9.33 16.62 -1.46
C GLY A 228 10.43 17.57 -1.96
N ASP A 229 10.09 18.74 -2.51
CA ASP A 229 11.05 19.67 -3.11
C ASP A 229 12.01 20.24 -2.05
N ILE A 230 11.53 20.40 -0.80
CA ILE A 230 12.36 20.85 0.34
C ILE A 230 13.48 19.84 0.61
N ILE A 231 13.17 18.54 0.56
CA ILE A 231 14.15 17.47 0.78
C ILE A 231 15.13 17.37 -0.40
N GLU A 232 14.64 17.59 -1.63
CA GLU A 232 15.48 17.58 -2.83
C GLU A 232 16.46 18.76 -2.85
N ASP A 233 16.00 19.98 -2.56
CA ASP A 233 16.85 21.17 -2.41
C ASP A 233 17.86 20.98 -1.27
N ALA A 234 17.43 20.47 -0.11
CA ALA A 234 18.32 20.19 1.02
C ALA A 234 19.43 19.19 0.69
N ARG A 235 19.13 18.18 -0.13
CA ARG A 235 20.14 17.26 -0.63
C ARG A 235 21.06 17.92 -1.65
N ALA A 236 20.52 18.73 -2.56
CA ALA A 236 21.31 19.43 -3.57
C ALA A 236 22.28 20.45 -2.95
N ASP A 237 21.87 21.10 -1.86
CA ASP A 237 22.66 22.08 -1.11
C ASP A 237 23.67 21.41 -0.14
N GLY A 238 23.65 20.07 -0.02
CA GLY A 238 24.53 19.30 0.86
C GLY A 238 24.20 19.42 2.35
N ILE A 239 22.97 19.83 2.69
CA ILE A 239 22.47 19.91 4.06
C ILE A 239 22.04 18.53 4.56
N LEU A 240 21.46 17.72 3.67
CA LEU A 240 21.07 16.34 3.94
C LEU A 240 21.85 15.40 3.02
N ASP A 241 22.58 14.46 3.61
CA ASP A 241 23.15 13.32 2.88
C ASP A 241 22.64 12.01 3.49
N PHE A 242 22.36 11.04 2.61
CA PHE A 242 21.84 9.73 2.98
C PHE A 242 22.65 8.59 2.36
N ASN A 243 23.88 8.82 1.86
CA ASN A 243 24.79 7.75 1.41
C ASN A 243 24.15 6.76 0.39
N ASP A 244 23.62 7.30 -0.72
CA ASP A 244 22.85 6.60 -1.77
C ASP A 244 21.48 6.03 -1.36
N TRP A 245 21.03 6.25 -0.12
CA TRP A 245 19.69 5.90 0.31
C TRP A 245 18.67 6.97 -0.09
N THR A 246 17.45 6.51 -0.33
CA THR A 246 16.33 7.39 -0.67
C THR A 246 15.38 7.46 0.51
N LEU A 247 15.20 8.65 1.08
CA LEU A 247 14.15 8.90 2.05
C LEU A 247 12.79 8.66 1.39
N LEU A 248 11.96 7.83 2.02
CA LEU A 248 10.57 7.61 1.62
C LEU A 248 9.65 8.55 2.40
N SER A 249 8.60 9.04 1.73
CA SER A 249 7.50 9.70 2.43
C SER A 249 6.74 8.70 3.30
N SER A 250 6.15 9.14 4.41
CA SER A 250 5.31 8.27 5.26
C SER A 250 4.16 7.61 4.47
N SER A 251 3.65 8.29 3.45
CA SER A 251 2.67 7.75 2.49
C SER A 251 3.20 6.63 1.60
N ALA A 252 4.45 6.71 1.15
CA ALA A 252 5.08 5.67 0.33
C ALA A 252 5.59 4.48 1.18
N ALA A 253 5.94 4.75 2.44
CA ALA A 253 6.46 3.78 3.38
C ALA A 253 5.38 3.00 4.15
N GLY A 254 4.09 3.34 4.01
CA GLY A 254 3.01 2.79 4.86
C GLY A 254 2.96 1.26 4.97
N GLU A 255 3.23 0.52 3.89
CA GLU A 255 3.30 -0.95 3.93
C GLU A 255 4.50 -1.46 4.75
N ALA A 256 5.65 -0.81 4.62
CA ALA A 256 6.87 -1.14 5.36
C ALA A 256 6.69 -0.82 6.84
N ILE A 257 6.13 0.37 7.16
CA ILE A 257 5.85 0.80 8.53
C ILE A 257 4.93 -0.18 9.24
N ALA A 258 3.81 -0.56 8.61
CA ALA A 258 2.88 -1.52 9.21
C ALA A 258 3.52 -2.91 9.42
N THR A 259 4.43 -3.32 8.52
CA THR A 259 5.15 -4.59 8.67
C THR A 259 6.17 -4.53 9.80
N ALA A 260 6.89 -3.42 9.93
CA ALA A 260 7.83 -3.18 11.02
C ALA A 260 7.11 -3.12 12.37
N ASP A 261 5.99 -2.40 12.45
CA ASP A 261 5.15 -2.30 13.65
C ASP A 261 4.71 -3.68 14.14
N ALA A 262 4.11 -4.48 13.25
CA ALA A 262 3.71 -5.86 13.57
C ALA A 262 4.89 -6.73 14.02
N PHE A 263 6.08 -6.54 13.44
CA PHE A 263 7.28 -7.27 13.80
C PHE A 263 7.83 -6.86 15.17
N LEU A 264 7.87 -5.55 15.46
CA LEU A 264 8.34 -4.98 16.73
C LEU A 264 7.51 -5.44 17.92
N VAL A 265 6.20 -5.65 17.75
CA VAL A 265 5.35 -6.12 18.87
C VAL A 265 5.41 -7.64 19.03
N SER A 266 5.68 -8.39 17.95
CA SER A 266 5.55 -9.85 17.93
C SER A 266 6.84 -10.64 18.14
N ASP A 267 8.02 -10.06 17.86
CA ASP A 267 9.29 -10.77 17.95
C ASP A 267 9.94 -10.61 19.34
N PRO A 268 10.26 -11.69 20.08
CA PRO A 268 10.92 -11.61 21.39
C PRO A 268 12.33 -11.01 21.38
N ALA A 269 12.96 -10.84 20.22
CA ALA A 269 14.25 -10.15 20.09
C ALA A 269 14.14 -8.63 20.17
N THR A 270 12.92 -8.09 20.15
CA THR A 270 12.66 -6.64 20.16
C THR A 270 12.40 -6.15 21.59
N PRO A 271 12.67 -4.86 21.88
CA PRO A 271 12.42 -4.29 23.20
C PRO A 271 10.93 -4.02 23.46
N PHE A 272 10.09 -4.11 22.41
CA PHE A 272 8.65 -3.84 22.44
C PHE A 272 7.81 -5.14 22.44
N TYR A 273 8.45 -6.29 22.65
CA TYR A 273 7.78 -7.59 22.63
C TYR A 273 6.62 -7.68 23.62
N GLY A 274 5.43 -8.01 23.12
CA GLY A 274 4.22 -8.14 23.93
C GLY A 274 3.64 -6.81 24.43
N GLY A 275 4.18 -5.69 23.94
CA GLY A 275 3.67 -4.35 24.15
C GLY A 275 2.60 -3.95 23.14
N SER A 276 2.50 -2.65 22.87
CA SER A 276 1.56 -2.07 21.92
C SER A 276 2.27 -1.19 20.88
N SER A 277 1.57 -0.84 19.80
CA SER A 277 2.08 0.10 18.79
C SER A 277 2.22 1.54 19.32
N ASP A 278 1.72 1.83 20.53
CA ASP A 278 1.86 3.14 21.17
C ASP A 278 3.22 3.30 21.89
N ASP A 279 3.92 2.18 22.16
CA ASP A 279 5.19 2.09 22.90
C ASP A 279 6.41 2.58 22.09
N PHE A 280 6.20 2.86 20.79
CA PHE A 280 7.22 3.42 19.91
C PHE A 280 6.61 4.35 18.86
N PHE A 281 7.44 5.25 18.37
CA PHE A 281 7.12 6.22 17.34
C PHE A 281 8.02 6.01 16.13
N VAL A 282 7.44 6.03 14.94
CA VAL A 282 8.15 5.84 13.69
C VAL A 282 8.77 7.17 13.28
N LEU A 283 10.10 7.21 13.16
CA LEU A 283 10.84 8.40 12.72
C LEU A 283 10.92 8.46 11.20
N ASP A 284 12.02 8.00 10.62
CA ASP A 284 12.27 8.08 9.19
C ASP A 284 12.39 6.70 8.54
N THR A 285 11.93 6.62 7.29
CA THR A 285 12.04 5.41 6.47
C THR A 285 12.96 5.65 5.29
N PHE A 286 13.98 4.81 5.15
CA PHE A 286 14.97 4.86 4.08
C PHE A 286 14.85 3.64 3.18
N GLN A 287 15.02 3.81 1.87
CA GLN A 287 15.00 2.73 0.90
C GLN A 287 16.24 2.77 0.00
N LYS A 288 16.84 1.61 -0.24
CA LYS A 288 17.93 1.40 -1.20
C LYS A 288 17.60 0.27 -2.14
N GLY A 289 17.83 0.52 -3.43
CA GLY A 289 17.43 -0.39 -4.50
C GLY A 289 15.99 -0.19 -4.95
N GLY A 290 15.45 -1.18 -5.68
CA GLY A 290 14.18 -1.05 -6.38
C GLY A 290 14.30 -0.40 -7.77
N LYS A 291 13.17 -0.32 -8.50
CA LYS A 291 13.15 0.25 -9.86
C LYS A 291 13.22 1.78 -9.76
N PRO A 292 14.05 2.47 -10.57
CA PRO A 292 14.15 3.93 -10.51
C PRO A 292 12.80 4.59 -10.79
N LYS A 293 12.55 5.73 -10.12
CA LYS A 293 11.35 6.55 -10.37
C LYS A 293 11.34 6.97 -11.84
N ARG A 294 10.16 6.88 -12.45
CA ARG A 294 9.95 7.05 -13.90
C ARG A 294 10.15 8.51 -14.31
N GLY A 295 11.10 8.77 -15.21
CA GLY A 295 11.41 10.14 -15.67
C GLY A 295 10.59 10.66 -16.86
N SER A 296 9.60 9.93 -17.37
CA SER A 296 8.82 10.35 -18.57
C SER A 296 7.46 9.64 -18.71
N ASP A 297 6.43 10.42 -19.08
CA ASP A 297 5.02 10.05 -19.15
C ASP A 297 4.49 9.73 -20.57
N GLY A 298 5.37 9.36 -21.50
CA GLY A 298 4.97 8.92 -22.85
C GLY A 298 4.11 7.63 -22.85
N ILE A 299 2.99 7.64 -23.60
CA ILE A 299 2.04 6.50 -23.72
C ILE A 299 2.71 5.27 -24.35
N GLY A 300 3.57 5.46 -25.36
CA GLY A 300 4.30 4.36 -26.02
C GLY A 300 5.36 3.72 -25.13
N ASP A 301 6.09 4.54 -24.37
CA ASP A 301 7.09 4.06 -23.39
C ASP A 301 6.43 3.32 -22.22
N ARG A 302 5.17 3.65 -21.88
CA ARG A 302 4.43 2.95 -20.81
C ARG A 302 4.28 1.46 -21.11
N VAL A 303 3.78 1.15 -22.31
CA VAL A 303 3.51 -0.22 -22.72
C VAL A 303 4.83 -0.96 -22.92
N TRP A 304 5.83 -0.32 -23.53
CA TRP A 304 7.11 -0.96 -23.77
C TRP A 304 7.91 -1.23 -22.48
N ASN A 305 7.92 -0.29 -21.53
CA ASN A 305 8.59 -0.49 -20.26
C ASN A 305 7.88 -1.55 -19.40
N GLU A 306 6.54 -1.62 -19.44
CA GLU A 306 5.79 -2.64 -18.72
C GLU A 306 6.08 -4.05 -19.26
N ILE A 307 6.15 -4.21 -20.59
CA ILE A 307 6.51 -5.48 -21.24
C ILE A 307 7.98 -5.84 -20.98
N ARG A 308 8.93 -4.90 -21.16
CA ARG A 308 10.36 -5.16 -20.95
C ARG A 308 10.64 -5.50 -19.48
N ASN A 309 10.08 -4.76 -18.54
CA ASN A 309 10.24 -5.02 -17.11
C ASN A 309 9.59 -6.32 -16.65
N THR A 310 8.64 -6.86 -17.43
CA THR A 310 8.02 -8.17 -17.21
C THR A 310 8.93 -9.33 -17.63
N ILE A 311 9.90 -9.09 -18.50
CA ILE A 311 10.82 -10.11 -19.05
C ILE A 311 12.19 -10.10 -18.35
N VAL A 312 12.47 -9.12 -17.48
CA VAL A 312 13.70 -9.08 -16.69
C VAL A 312 13.62 -10.10 -15.55
N PHE A 313 14.39 -11.18 -15.64
CA PHE A 313 14.40 -12.29 -14.67
C PHE A 313 15.09 -11.96 -13.33
N TRP A 314 15.86 -10.87 -13.25
CA TRP A 314 16.60 -10.48 -12.05
C TRP A 314 16.27 -9.04 -11.67
N HIS A 315 15.71 -8.86 -10.47
CA HIS A 315 15.42 -7.55 -9.92
C HIS A 315 16.49 -7.23 -8.85
N PRO A 316 16.99 -5.97 -8.78
CA PRO A 316 17.85 -5.57 -7.68
C PRO A 316 17.07 -5.74 -6.37
N THR A 317 17.74 -6.25 -5.34
CA THR A 317 17.17 -6.36 -4.00
C THR A 317 16.74 -4.97 -3.54
N ASN A 318 15.49 -4.87 -3.09
CA ASN A 318 14.96 -3.64 -2.54
C ASN A 318 14.99 -3.78 -1.02
N THR A 319 15.77 -2.93 -0.36
CA THR A 319 15.94 -2.92 1.08
C THR A 319 15.32 -1.65 1.62
N VAL A 320 14.58 -1.77 2.72
CA VAL A 320 14.00 -0.63 3.42
C VAL A 320 14.40 -0.72 4.89
N VAL A 321 14.68 0.43 5.49
CA VAL A 321 15.00 0.58 6.90
C VAL A 321 13.94 1.49 7.50
N VAL A 322 13.24 1.00 8.50
CA VAL A 322 12.27 1.79 9.28
C VAL A 322 12.90 2.07 10.63
N THR A 323 13.13 3.34 10.92
CA THR A 323 13.69 3.81 12.19
C THR A 323 12.55 4.08 13.16
N VAL A 324 12.61 3.52 14.36
CA VAL A 324 11.67 3.81 15.44
C VAL A 324 12.40 4.28 16.69
N ALA A 325 11.75 5.15 17.45
CA ALA A 325 12.19 5.57 18.77
C ALA A 325 11.16 5.11 19.81
N PRO A 326 11.60 4.69 21.01
CA PRO A 326 10.67 4.38 22.08
C PRO A 326 9.87 5.62 22.49
N THR A 327 8.68 5.42 23.01
CA THR A 327 7.83 6.50 23.54
C THR A 327 7.74 6.43 25.06
N ILE A 328 7.49 7.59 25.67
CA ILE A 328 7.18 7.75 27.08
C ILE A 328 5.65 7.69 27.20
N ASP A 329 5.15 6.61 27.79
CA ASP A 329 3.73 6.46 28.09
C ASP A 329 3.27 7.46 29.15
N LYS A 330 2.08 8.03 28.91
CA LYS A 330 1.36 8.84 29.89
C LYS A 330 0.13 8.07 30.33
N GLU A 331 -0.08 7.98 31.64
CA GLU A 331 -1.24 7.28 32.18
C GLU A 331 -2.54 7.89 31.61
N PRO A 332 -3.42 7.07 30.99
CA PRO A 332 -4.65 7.57 30.42
C PRO A 332 -5.59 8.03 31.53
N VAL A 333 -6.03 9.28 31.47
CA VAL A 333 -7.06 9.79 32.38
C VAL A 333 -8.41 9.20 31.97
N PRO A 334 -9.14 8.51 32.88
CA PRO A 334 -10.42 7.88 32.55
C PRO A 334 -11.45 8.86 32.02
N GLY A 335 -11.98 8.60 30.83
CA GLY A 335 -12.99 9.45 30.17
C GLY A 335 -12.43 10.48 29.20
N GLU A 336 -11.11 10.53 29.03
CA GLU A 336 -10.44 11.40 28.08
C GLU A 336 -9.87 10.63 26.88
N ALA A 337 -9.56 11.37 25.80
CA ALA A 337 -8.79 10.79 24.71
C ALA A 337 -7.38 10.49 25.23
N PRO A 338 -6.79 9.34 24.87
CA PRO A 338 -5.41 9.04 25.24
C PRO A 338 -4.49 10.20 24.83
N PRO A 339 -3.61 10.68 25.71
CA PRO A 339 -2.64 11.69 25.35
C PRO A 339 -1.73 11.17 24.24
N PHE A 340 -1.24 12.06 23.37
CA PHE A 340 -0.28 11.67 22.34
C PHE A 340 1.02 11.18 23.02
N SER A 341 1.54 10.05 22.53
CA SER A 341 2.78 9.47 23.01
C SER A 341 3.97 10.38 22.69
N GLU A 342 4.90 10.49 23.65
CA GLU A 342 6.04 11.40 23.54
C GLU A 342 7.30 10.60 23.17
N VAL A 343 7.96 10.94 22.07
CA VAL A 343 9.25 10.32 21.70
C VAL A 343 10.26 10.53 22.81
N ASP A 344 10.82 9.42 23.31
CA ASP A 344 11.95 9.46 24.23
C ASP A 344 13.24 9.79 23.46
N THR A 345 13.79 10.98 23.71
CA THR A 345 15.02 11.44 23.06
C THR A 345 16.30 10.83 23.65
N GLU A 346 16.22 10.21 24.83
CA GLU A 346 17.34 9.48 25.45
C GLU A 346 17.29 7.98 25.13
N GLY A 347 16.16 7.50 24.61
CA GLY A 347 15.94 6.11 24.25
C GLY A 347 16.81 5.65 23.08
N GLN A 348 17.20 4.38 23.10
CA GLN A 348 17.96 3.78 22.00
C GLN A 348 17.06 3.60 20.77
N LEU A 349 17.43 4.20 19.65
CA LEU A 349 16.76 4.01 18.37
C LEU A 349 16.80 2.55 17.95
N VAL A 350 15.74 2.07 17.28
CA VAL A 350 15.67 0.72 16.74
C VAL A 350 15.42 0.81 15.25
N ASN A 351 16.33 0.27 14.46
CA ASN A 351 16.23 0.24 13.00
C ASN A 351 15.81 -1.16 12.56
N VAL A 352 14.62 -1.26 11.97
CA VAL A 352 14.12 -2.52 11.40
C VAL A 352 14.50 -2.58 9.93
N VAL A 353 15.42 -3.49 9.61
CA VAL A 353 15.88 -3.71 8.24
C VAL A 353 15.01 -4.79 7.60
N MET A 354 14.35 -4.43 6.51
CA MET A 354 13.48 -5.31 5.75
C MET A 354 13.95 -5.42 4.31
N VAL A 355 13.82 -6.62 3.75
CA VAL A 355 14.06 -6.86 2.32
C VAL A 355 12.72 -7.17 1.65
N ARG A 356 12.51 -6.61 0.46
CA ARG A 356 11.31 -6.89 -0.33
C ARG A 356 11.40 -8.29 -0.91
N ASN A 357 10.59 -9.21 -0.38
CA ASN A 357 10.33 -10.46 -1.06
C ASN A 357 9.39 -10.17 -2.24
N LEU A 358 9.83 -10.48 -3.46
CA LEU A 358 9.04 -10.20 -4.68
C LEU A 358 7.98 -11.25 -4.96
N GLY A 359 7.99 -12.36 -4.20
CA GLY A 359 7.05 -13.46 -4.32
C GLY A 359 7.14 -14.18 -5.67
N THR A 360 6.11 -14.99 -5.95
CA THR A 360 5.99 -15.76 -7.20
C THR A 360 4.75 -15.35 -7.99
N LEU A 361 4.29 -14.10 -7.83
CA LEU A 361 3.01 -13.58 -8.33
C LEU A 361 2.60 -14.08 -9.72
N ARG A 362 3.56 -14.10 -10.67
CA ARG A 362 3.31 -14.43 -12.10
C ARG A 362 3.73 -15.84 -12.50
N LEU A 363 4.42 -16.58 -11.62
CA LEU A 363 4.96 -17.90 -11.94
C LEU A 363 3.86 -18.92 -12.29
N PRO A 364 2.75 -19.04 -11.53
CA PRO A 364 1.69 -20.00 -11.88
C PRO A 364 1.02 -19.69 -13.22
N ALA A 365 0.77 -18.40 -13.51
CA ALA A 365 0.22 -17.97 -14.80
C ALA A 365 1.18 -18.28 -15.97
N ALA A 366 2.49 -18.09 -15.79
CA ALA A 366 3.49 -18.44 -16.80
C ALA A 366 3.50 -19.96 -17.08
N LEU A 367 3.48 -20.79 -16.03
CA LEU A 367 3.46 -22.25 -16.16
C LEU A 367 2.19 -22.75 -16.88
N THR A 368 1.02 -22.21 -16.54
CA THR A 368 -0.24 -22.57 -17.21
C THR A 368 -0.26 -22.13 -18.67
N THR A 369 0.33 -20.98 -19.00
CA THR A 369 0.46 -20.50 -20.38
C THR A 369 1.35 -21.42 -21.20
N ILE A 370 2.53 -21.77 -20.69
CA ILE A 370 3.49 -22.65 -21.38
C ILE A 370 2.89 -24.05 -21.56
N GLY A 371 2.29 -24.60 -20.50
CA GLY A 371 1.63 -25.91 -20.56
C GLY A 371 0.49 -25.95 -21.58
N SER A 372 -0.35 -24.91 -21.60
CA SER A 372 -1.46 -24.80 -22.56
C SER A 372 -0.97 -24.59 -23.99
N ALA A 373 0.11 -23.82 -24.19
CA ALA A 373 0.74 -23.64 -25.50
C ALA A 373 1.25 -24.96 -26.08
N LEU A 374 1.95 -25.76 -25.26
CA LEU A 374 2.46 -27.07 -25.67
C LEU A 374 1.32 -28.04 -26.01
N ALA A 375 0.27 -28.08 -25.18
CA ALA A 375 -0.91 -28.90 -25.44
C ALA A 375 -1.65 -28.48 -26.72
N PHE A 376 -1.83 -27.16 -26.92
CA PHE A 376 -2.46 -26.61 -28.12
C PHE A 376 -1.68 -26.97 -29.38
N LEU A 377 -0.37 -26.72 -29.40
CA LEU A 377 0.49 -27.03 -30.54
C LEU A 377 0.53 -28.54 -30.83
N GLY A 378 0.57 -29.38 -29.79
CA GLY A 378 0.49 -30.83 -29.93
C GLY A 378 -0.81 -31.29 -30.59
N LEU A 379 -1.95 -30.73 -30.18
CA LEU A 379 -3.25 -31.06 -30.76
C LEU A 379 -3.41 -30.55 -32.19
N CYS A 380 -2.95 -29.33 -32.48
CA CYS A 380 -2.89 -28.81 -33.85
C CYS A 380 -2.03 -29.69 -34.75
N TYR A 381 -0.89 -30.18 -34.23
CA TYR A 381 -0.05 -31.11 -34.97
C TYR A 381 -0.74 -32.45 -35.25
N MET A 382 -1.46 -33.02 -34.27
CA MET A 382 -2.24 -34.24 -34.48
C MET A 382 -3.36 -34.06 -35.51
N LEU A 383 -4.06 -32.92 -35.49
CA LEU A 383 -5.08 -32.58 -36.49
C LEU A 383 -4.46 -32.45 -37.89
N HIS A 384 -3.32 -31.78 -38.00
CA HIS A 384 -2.58 -31.63 -39.26
C HIS A 384 -2.14 -32.98 -39.84
N LEU A 385 -1.61 -33.87 -39.01
CA LEU A 385 -1.25 -35.23 -39.43
C LEU A 385 -2.46 -36.02 -39.93
N ARG A 386 -3.60 -35.89 -39.24
CA ARG A 386 -4.84 -36.54 -39.63
C ARG A 386 -5.35 -36.03 -40.98
N ASP A 387 -5.35 -34.71 -41.19
CA ASP A 387 -5.82 -34.12 -42.44
C ASP A 387 -4.95 -34.57 -43.63
N LYS A 388 -3.63 -34.66 -43.45
CA LYS A 388 -2.73 -35.25 -44.46
C LYS A 388 -3.07 -36.69 -44.81
N GLU A 389 -3.36 -37.51 -43.80
CA GLU A 389 -3.72 -38.91 -44.01
C GLU A 389 -5.08 -39.06 -44.73
N LEU A 390 -6.04 -38.17 -44.47
CA LEU A 390 -7.31 -38.14 -45.19
C LEU A 390 -7.15 -37.76 -46.65
N ILE A 391 -6.31 -36.77 -46.95
CA ILE A 391 -5.98 -36.36 -48.31
C ILE A 391 -5.35 -37.54 -49.07
N ARG A 392 -4.31 -38.16 -48.49
CA ARG A 392 -3.65 -39.35 -49.06
C ARG A 392 -4.63 -40.46 -49.39
N ARG A 393 -5.55 -40.78 -48.47
CA ARG A 393 -6.59 -41.79 -48.73
C ARG A 393 -7.49 -41.37 -49.87
N THR A 394 -7.96 -40.13 -49.89
CA THR A 394 -8.85 -39.64 -50.95
C THR A 394 -8.18 -39.78 -52.33
N GLU A 395 -6.90 -39.41 -52.43
CA GLU A 395 -6.10 -39.59 -53.64
C GLU A 395 -6.02 -41.09 -54.05
N GLU A 396 -5.73 -42.00 -53.10
CA GLU A 396 -5.72 -43.45 -53.36
C GLU A 396 -7.10 -44.01 -53.80
N TRP A 397 -8.19 -43.46 -53.25
CA TRP A 397 -9.55 -43.85 -53.63
C TRP A 397 -9.89 -43.38 -55.05
N ASP A 398 -9.51 -42.16 -55.42
CA ASP A 398 -9.74 -41.60 -56.76
C ASP A 398 -8.91 -42.33 -57.84
N GLU A 399 -7.72 -42.83 -57.49
CA GLU A 399 -6.85 -43.60 -58.38
C GLU A 399 -7.25 -45.08 -58.53
N SER A 400 -8.09 -45.62 -57.64
CA SER A 400 -8.54 -47.02 -57.70
C SER A 400 -9.61 -47.21 -58.79
N PRO A 401 -9.39 -48.06 -59.81
CA PRO A 401 -10.41 -48.30 -60.85
C PRO A 401 -11.65 -48.95 -60.23
N ALA A 402 -12.82 -48.38 -60.51
CA ALA A 402 -14.11 -48.93 -60.10
C ALA A 402 -14.32 -50.30 -60.77
N THR A 403 -14.15 -51.38 -60.00
CA THR A 403 -14.53 -52.75 -60.39
C THR A 403 -15.98 -53.04 -60.08
#